data_AF-A0A183NIZ2-F1
#
_entry.id   AF-A0A183NIZ2-F1
#
_cell.length_a   1.000
_cell.length_b   1.000
_cell.length_c   1.000
_cell.angle_alpha   90.00
_cell.angle_beta   90.00
_cell.angle_gamma   90.00
#
_symmetry.space_group_name_H-M   'P 1'
#
loop_
_entity.id
_entity.type
_entity.pdbx_description
1 polymer ?
#
loop_
_entity_poly.entity_id
_entity_poly.type
_entity_poly.pdbx_seq_one_letter_code
_entity_poly.pdbx_strand_id
1 'polypeptide(L)'
;KPPECSKPTAPSTPVNIKVIIIPPESPSSKSKLHITWQQPDDIPVTNFYIELKPSNSKTWQDVSADFTITEPDAILPTDNLQEFVSYEFRVIAENEEGKSHPSIPSNSIELGRYDHRKVKIALNKSEFR
;
A
#
# COMPACT_ATOMS: atom_id res chain seq x y z
N LYS A 1 39.41 11.46 -12.60
CA LYS A 1 38.53 10.27 -12.74
C LYS A 1 37.40 10.68 -13.69
N PRO A 2 37.19 10.04 -14.86
CA PRO A 2 36.02 10.35 -15.68
C PRO A 2 34.76 10.07 -14.85
N PRO A 3 33.63 10.78 -15.06
CA PRO A 3 32.38 10.40 -14.43
C PRO A 3 32.09 8.97 -14.88
N GLU A 4 32.03 8.04 -13.92
CA GLU A 4 31.59 6.69 -14.22
C GLU A 4 30.21 6.82 -14.86
N CYS A 5 30.12 6.47 -16.14
CA CYS A 5 28.86 6.32 -16.84
C CYS A 5 28.15 5.16 -16.14
N SER A 6 27.40 5.48 -15.08
CA SER A 6 26.66 4.51 -14.28
C SER A 6 25.76 3.76 -15.25
N LYS A 7 26.05 2.47 -15.45
CA LYS A 7 25.21 1.61 -16.27
C LYS A 7 23.77 1.73 -15.75
N PRO A 8 22.76 1.80 -16.62
CA PRO A 8 21.38 1.68 -16.20
C PRO A 8 21.25 0.49 -15.25
N THR A 9 20.61 0.71 -14.10
CA THR A 9 20.41 -0.32 -13.08
C THR A 9 18.96 -0.31 -12.64
N ALA A 10 18.44 -1.48 -12.25
CA ALA A 10 17.13 -1.59 -11.63
C ALA A 10 17.05 -0.69 -10.37
N PRO A 11 15.85 -0.21 -9.99
CA PRO A 11 15.72 0.64 -8.82
C PRO A 11 16.11 -0.11 -7.55
N SER A 12 16.57 0.62 -6.53
CA SER A 12 16.66 0.06 -5.19
C SER A 12 15.27 -0.29 -4.65
N THR A 13 15.25 -1.02 -3.54
CA THR A 13 14.03 -1.46 -2.88
C THR A 13 13.33 -0.34 -2.12
N PRO A 14 12.02 -0.12 -2.31
CA PRO A 14 11.25 0.87 -1.53
C PRO A 14 11.37 0.68 -0.02
N VAL A 15 11.36 1.79 0.72
CA VAL A 15 11.48 1.80 2.18
C VAL A 15 10.34 2.55 2.85
N ASN A 16 10.24 2.46 4.18
CA ASN A 16 9.23 3.18 4.97
C ASN A 16 7.77 2.92 4.56
N ILE A 17 7.45 1.68 4.21
CA ILE A 17 6.12 1.27 3.77
C ILE A 17 5.15 1.36 4.95
N LYS A 18 4.12 2.18 4.78
CA LYS A 18 3.06 2.40 5.77
C LYS A 18 1.72 2.16 5.13
N VAL A 19 0.87 1.44 5.86
CA VAL A 19 -0.51 1.17 5.45
C VAL A 19 -1.44 1.73 6.51
N ILE A 20 -2.33 2.62 6.08
CA ILE A 20 -3.38 3.18 6.92
C ILE A 20 -4.74 2.83 6.34
N ILE A 21 -5.72 2.56 7.20
CA ILE A 21 -7.09 2.36 6.77
C ILE A 21 -7.76 3.72 6.67
N ILE A 22 -8.27 4.05 5.49
CA ILE A 22 -9.16 5.19 5.25
C ILE A 22 -10.57 4.76 5.67
N PRO A 23 -11.21 5.42 6.65
CA PRO A 23 -12.59 5.16 7.02
C PRO A 23 -13.55 5.41 5.84
N PRO A 24 -14.71 4.74 5.80
CA PRO A 24 -15.71 5.03 4.78
C PRO A 24 -16.30 6.44 4.98
N GLU A 25 -16.46 7.18 3.89
CA GLU A 25 -17.04 8.54 3.91
C GLU A 25 -18.56 8.53 4.16
N SER A 26 -19.22 7.42 3.83
CA SER A 26 -20.65 7.22 4.01
C SER A 26 -20.96 5.82 4.55
N PRO A 27 -22.13 5.59 5.17
CA PRO A 27 -22.55 4.26 5.64
C PRO A 27 -22.69 3.21 4.52
N SER A 28 -22.83 3.67 3.28
CA SER A 28 -22.93 2.82 2.08
C SER A 28 -21.57 2.52 1.43
N SER A 29 -20.49 3.14 1.89
CA SER A 29 -19.14 2.97 1.34
C SER A 29 -18.31 2.00 2.18
N LYS A 30 -17.35 1.33 1.55
CA LYS A 30 -16.33 0.50 2.22
C LYS A 30 -15.10 1.33 2.59
N SER A 31 -14.35 0.87 3.57
CA SER A 31 -13.01 1.39 3.85
C SER A 31 -12.09 1.22 2.64
N LYS A 32 -11.01 2.01 2.61
CA LYS A 32 -9.93 1.86 1.64
C LYS A 32 -8.61 1.75 2.37
N LEU A 33 -7.57 1.26 1.72
CA LEU A 33 -6.22 1.26 2.25
C LEU A 33 -5.41 2.32 1.54
N HIS A 34 -4.71 3.17 2.29
CA HIS A 34 -3.73 4.08 1.74
C HIS A 34 -2.34 3.56 2.11
N ILE A 35 -1.60 3.21 1.08
CA ILE A 35 -0.28 2.62 1.15
C ILE A 35 0.69 3.70 0.70
N THR A 36 1.67 4.03 1.53
CA THR A 36 2.68 5.04 1.23
C THR A 36 4.05 4.44 1.44
N TRP A 37 5.03 4.83 0.62
CA TRP A 37 6.42 4.41 0.75
C TRP A 37 7.35 5.56 0.39
N GLN A 38 8.65 5.33 0.58
CA GLN A 38 9.70 6.23 0.14
C GLN A 38 10.50 5.56 -0.97
N GLN A 39 10.70 6.30 -2.07
CA GLN A 39 11.59 5.88 -3.14
C GLN A 39 13.05 5.88 -2.63
N PRO A 40 13.81 4.81 -2.89
CA PRO A 40 15.12 4.62 -2.26
C PRO A 40 16.25 5.42 -2.92
N ASP A 41 16.17 5.69 -4.23
CA ASP A 41 17.19 6.45 -4.98
C ASP A 41 16.51 7.47 -5.92
N ASP A 42 17.30 8.43 -6.43
CA ASP A 42 16.89 9.39 -7.47
C ASP A 42 16.85 8.78 -8.89
N ILE A 43 16.79 7.44 -9.00
CA ILE A 43 16.62 6.75 -10.28
C ILE A 43 15.13 6.78 -10.64
N PRO A 44 14.75 7.17 -11.87
CA PRO A 44 13.36 7.17 -12.30
C PRO A 44 12.72 5.78 -12.20
N VAL A 45 11.60 5.68 -11.50
CA VAL A 45 10.76 4.48 -11.43
C VAL A 45 9.60 4.66 -12.42
N THR A 46 9.32 3.64 -13.21
CA THR A 46 8.21 3.64 -14.19
C THR A 46 6.96 2.96 -13.65
N ASN A 47 7.09 2.05 -12.69
CA ASN A 47 5.96 1.39 -12.05
C ASN A 47 6.30 0.89 -10.64
N PHE A 48 5.30 0.79 -9.77
CA PHE A 48 5.37 0.09 -8.50
C PHE A 48 4.37 -1.07 -8.48
N TYR A 49 4.81 -2.21 -7.94
CA TYR A 49 3.95 -3.35 -7.65
C TYR A 49 3.70 -3.44 -6.16
N ILE A 50 2.44 -3.65 -5.79
CA ILE A 50 2.03 -3.86 -4.41
C ILE A 50 1.58 -5.31 -4.28
N GLU A 51 2.24 -6.02 -3.38
CA GLU A 51 1.82 -7.35 -2.98
C GLU A 51 1.29 -7.35 -1.55
N LEU A 52 0.28 -8.16 -1.29
CA LEU A 52 -0.24 -8.40 0.05
C LEU A 52 -0.08 -9.85 0.48
N LYS A 53 0.03 -10.06 1.79
CA LYS A 53 0.04 -11.37 2.41
C LYS A 53 -0.93 -11.41 3.59
N PRO A 54 -1.99 -12.23 3.53
CA PRO A 54 -2.84 -12.54 4.67
C PRO A 54 -2.06 -13.28 5.78
N SER A 55 -2.39 -13.05 7.05
CA SER A 55 -1.74 -13.75 8.18
C SER A 55 -2.02 -15.25 8.22
N ASN A 56 -3.12 -15.68 7.63
CA ASN A 56 -3.50 -17.09 7.46
C ASN A 56 -2.87 -17.74 6.21
N SER A 57 -2.05 -17.00 5.45
CA SER A 57 -1.35 -17.49 4.26
C SER A 57 0.15 -17.24 4.33
N LYS A 58 0.92 -18.05 3.59
CA LYS A 58 2.36 -17.84 3.36
C LYS A 58 2.66 -17.23 2.00
N THR A 59 1.63 -17.00 1.17
CA THR A 59 1.77 -16.52 -0.19
C THR A 59 1.53 -15.02 -0.30
N TRP A 60 2.39 -14.35 -1.05
CA TRP A 60 2.19 -12.97 -1.50
C TRP A 60 1.33 -12.97 -2.75
N GLN A 61 0.44 -11.98 -2.87
CA GLN A 61 -0.46 -11.80 -3.99
C GLN A 61 -0.32 -10.39 -4.53
N ASP A 62 -0.04 -10.26 -5.83
CA ASP A 62 -0.01 -8.97 -6.51
C ASP A 62 -1.43 -8.40 -6.61
N VAL A 63 -1.63 -7.22 -6.04
CA VAL A 63 -2.91 -6.50 -6.04
C VAL A 63 -2.89 -5.23 -6.88
N SER A 64 -1.78 -5.01 -7.57
CA SER A 64 -1.57 -3.93 -8.54
C SER A 64 -1.56 -4.41 -9.98
N ALA A 65 -1.83 -5.70 -10.24
CA ALA A 65 -1.73 -6.29 -11.57
C ALA A 65 -2.59 -5.58 -12.64
N ASP A 66 -3.71 -4.96 -12.24
CA ASP A 66 -4.68 -4.34 -13.15
C ASP A 66 -4.46 -2.82 -13.36
N PHE A 67 -3.46 -2.21 -12.71
CA PHE A 67 -3.21 -0.76 -12.83
C PHE A 67 -1.74 -0.40 -12.63
N THR A 68 -1.31 0.70 -13.24
CA THR A 68 0.04 1.24 -13.10
C THR A 68 0.11 2.23 -11.94
N ILE A 69 1.16 2.13 -11.15
CA ILE A 69 1.44 3.03 -10.02
C ILE A 69 2.74 3.74 -10.30
N THR A 70 2.70 5.05 -10.53
CA THR A 70 3.90 5.86 -10.80
C THR A 70 4.33 6.72 -9.62
N GLU A 71 3.44 6.92 -8.65
CA GLU A 71 3.68 7.74 -7.46
C GLU A 71 4.02 6.86 -6.25
N PRO A 72 4.71 7.40 -5.22
CA PRO A 72 5.08 6.66 -4.02
C PRO A 72 3.91 6.43 -3.03
N ASP A 73 2.68 6.42 -3.55
CA ASP A 73 1.46 6.13 -2.82
C ASP A 73 0.42 5.43 -3.71
N ALA A 74 -0.47 4.67 -3.07
CA ALA A 74 -1.61 4.05 -3.72
C ALA A 74 -2.80 3.89 -2.77
N ILE A 75 -4.00 3.96 -3.35
CA ILE A 75 -5.26 3.69 -2.65
C ILE A 75 -5.84 2.37 -3.16
N LEU A 76 -5.95 1.38 -2.29
CA LEU A 76 -6.51 0.07 -2.63
C LEU A 76 -7.92 -0.12 -2.04
N PRO A 77 -8.84 -0.75 -2.78
CA PRO A 77 -10.12 -1.18 -2.24
C PRO A 77 -9.94 -2.32 -1.23
N THR A 78 -10.83 -2.41 -0.24
CA THR A 78 -10.84 -3.52 0.72
C THR A 78 -11.79 -4.66 0.32
N ASP A 79 -12.35 -4.63 -0.89
CA ASP A 79 -13.41 -5.56 -1.32
C ASP A 79 -13.02 -7.03 -1.23
N ASN A 80 -11.75 -7.34 -1.47
CA ASN A 80 -11.21 -8.69 -1.47
C ASN A 80 -10.51 -9.05 -0.14
N LEU A 81 -10.66 -8.22 0.90
CA LEU A 81 -10.04 -8.42 2.20
C LEU A 81 -11.07 -8.90 3.23
N GLN A 82 -10.68 -9.85 4.05
CA GLN A 82 -11.52 -10.44 5.08
C GLN A 82 -11.38 -9.68 6.40
N GLU A 83 -12.50 -9.44 7.07
CA GLU A 83 -12.50 -8.89 8.43
C GLU A 83 -11.83 -9.85 9.42
N PHE A 84 -11.21 -9.29 10.46
CA PHE A 84 -10.49 -10.04 11.50
C PHE A 84 -9.27 -10.84 11.00
N VAL A 85 -8.87 -10.65 9.75
CA VAL A 85 -7.61 -11.16 9.19
C VAL A 85 -6.61 -10.01 9.15
N SER A 86 -5.40 -10.30 9.62
CA SER A 86 -4.28 -9.37 9.55
C SER A 86 -3.61 -9.46 8.19
N TYR A 87 -3.26 -8.33 7.60
CA TYR A 87 -2.60 -8.24 6.30
C TYR A 87 -1.32 -7.43 6.39
N GLU A 88 -0.29 -7.92 5.71
CA GLU A 88 0.98 -7.22 5.49
C GLU A 88 1.12 -6.89 4.00
N PHE A 89 1.79 -5.79 3.68
CA PHE A 89 2.02 -5.33 2.32
C PHE A 89 3.51 -5.16 2.06
N ARG A 90 3.94 -5.35 0.82
CA ARG A 90 5.28 -5.01 0.37
C ARG A 90 5.22 -4.39 -1.01
N VAL A 91 6.22 -3.59 -1.34
CA VAL A 91 6.30 -2.84 -2.59
C VAL A 91 7.55 -3.23 -3.36
N ILE A 92 7.44 -3.34 -4.68
CA ILE A 92 8.53 -3.57 -5.62
C ILE A 92 8.54 -2.40 -6.60
N ALA A 93 9.70 -1.78 -6.83
CA ALA A 93 9.86 -0.74 -7.85
C ALA A 93 10.33 -1.36 -9.16
N GLU A 94 9.95 -0.75 -10.29
CA GLU A 94 10.36 -1.17 -11.63
C GLU A 94 10.78 0.02 -12.49
N ASN A 95 11.84 -0.16 -13.27
CA ASN A 95 12.20 0.71 -14.37
C ASN A 95 12.52 -0.13 -15.62
N GLU A 96 13.05 0.51 -16.68
CA GLU A 96 13.43 -0.16 -17.93
C GLU A 96 14.45 -1.29 -17.75
N GLU A 97 15.26 -1.26 -16.68
CA GLU A 97 16.26 -2.27 -16.37
C GLU A 97 15.69 -3.44 -15.56
N GLY A 98 14.47 -3.29 -15.04
CA GLY A 98 13.72 -4.33 -14.38
C GLY A 98 13.28 -3.97 -12.96
N LYS A 99 12.96 -5.03 -12.19
CA LYS A 99 12.35 -4.93 -10.87
C LYS A 99 13.39 -4.92 -9.74
N SER A 100 13.12 -4.13 -8.71
CA SER A 100 13.84 -4.16 -7.44
C SER A 100 13.57 -5.47 -6.69
N HIS A 101 14.32 -5.70 -5.60
CA HIS A 101 13.86 -6.67 -4.60
C HIS A 101 12.59 -6.16 -3.90
N PRO A 102 11.71 -7.04 -3.40
CA PRO A 102 10.57 -6.63 -2.60
C PRO A 102 11.00 -5.94 -1.32
N SER A 103 10.21 -4.96 -0.88
CA SER A 103 10.45 -4.28 0.38
C SER A 103 10.33 -5.19 1.59
N ILE A 104 10.81 -4.67 2.72
CA ILE A 104 10.37 -5.20 4.02
C ILE A 104 8.84 -5.11 4.10
N PRO A 105 8.18 -6.09 4.74
CA PRO A 105 6.75 -6.00 5.00
C PRO A 105 6.39 -4.74 5.79
N SER A 106 5.23 -4.17 5.47
CA SER A 106 4.64 -3.02 6.15
C SER A 106 4.22 -3.34 7.59
N ASN A 107 3.66 -2.34 8.28
CA ASN A 107 2.83 -2.62 9.45
C ASN A 107 1.65 -3.55 9.10
N SER A 108 1.27 -4.40 10.04
CA SER A 108 0.08 -5.24 9.93
C SER A 108 -1.19 -4.40 10.13
N ILE A 109 -2.19 -4.62 9.28
CA ILE A 109 -3.52 -4.02 9.40
C ILE A 109 -4.59 -5.10 9.54
N GLU A 110 -5.69 -4.81 10.24
CA GLU A 110 -6.83 -5.73 10.38
C GLU A 110 -8.13 -4.95 10.18
N LEU A 111 -8.98 -5.42 9.27
CA LEU A 111 -10.30 -4.85 9.03
C LEU A 111 -11.31 -5.33 10.09
N GLY A 112 -12.38 -4.55 10.32
CA GLY A 112 -13.43 -4.91 11.28
C GLY A 112 -13.16 -4.52 12.74
N ARG A 113 -11.96 -3.99 13.07
CA ARG A 113 -11.69 -3.39 14.40
C ARG A 113 -12.16 -1.95 14.55
N TYR A 114 -12.79 -1.35 13.52
CA TYR A 114 -13.42 -0.04 13.68
C TYR A 114 -14.48 -0.16 14.77
N ASP A 115 -14.22 0.40 15.95
CA ASP A 115 -15.20 0.38 17.04
C ASP A 115 -16.50 1.01 16.54
N HIS A 116 -17.54 0.19 16.37
CA HIS A 116 -18.86 0.60 15.90
C HIS A 116 -19.45 1.70 16.81
N ARG A 117 -18.94 1.83 18.05
CA ARG A 117 -19.30 2.88 19.00
C ARG A 117 -18.70 4.23 18.64
N LYS A 118 -17.51 4.30 18.03
CA LYS A 118 -16.89 5.56 17.58
C LYS A 118 -17.55 6.12 16.31
N VAL A 119 -17.97 5.25 15.38
CA VAL A 119 -18.63 5.67 14.12
C VAL A 119 -19.99 6.32 14.41
N LYS A 120 -20.79 5.76 15.32
CA LYS A 120 -22.06 6.36 15.76
C LYS A 120 -21.86 7.74 16.40
N ILE A 121 -20.80 7.94 17.17
CA ILE A 121 -20.50 9.25 17.80
C ILE A 121 -20.07 10.28 16.74
N ALA A 122 -19.29 9.89 15.73
CA ALA A 122 -18.84 10.79 14.67
C ALA A 122 -20.00 11.24 13.76
N LEU A 123 -20.89 10.32 13.40
CA LEU A 123 -22.07 10.62 12.57
C LEU A 123 -23.14 11.42 13.33
N ASN A 124 -23.38 11.14 14.60
CA ASN A 124 -24.29 11.97 15.39
C ASN A 124 -23.77 13.39 15.63
N LYS A 125 -22.45 13.63 15.57
CA LYS A 125 -21.91 15.00 15.73
C LYS A 125 -22.09 15.87 14.49
N SER A 126 -22.24 15.29 13.29
CA SER A 126 -22.51 16.05 12.06
C SER A 126 -23.97 16.47 11.90
N GLU A 127 -24.92 15.82 12.59
CA GLU A 127 -26.35 16.17 12.55
C GLU A 127 -26.76 17.26 13.56
N PHE A 128 -25.83 17.75 14.38
CA PHE A 128 -26.07 18.84 15.35
C PHE A 128 -25.35 20.16 14.98
N ARG A 129 -25.20 20.46 13.68
CA ARG A 129 -24.87 21.81 13.22
C ARG A 129 -26.10 22.54 12.70
#